data_AF-A0A353BDM3-F1
#
_entry.id   AF-A0A353BDM3-F1
#
_cell.length_a   1.000
_cell.length_b   1.000
_cell.length_c   1.000
_cell.angle_alpha   90.00
_cell.angle_beta   90.00
_cell.angle_gamma   90.00
#
_symmetry.space_group_name_H-M   'P 1'
#
loop_
_entity.id
_entity.type
_entity.pdbx_description
1 polymer ?
#
loop_
_entity_poly.entity_id
_entity_poly.type
_entity_poly.pdbx_seq_one_letter_code
_entity_poly.pdbx_strand_id
1 'polypeptide(L)'
;MQTENETAEAPRSHPKGGSNTRQPRVALTVVVVLAGMIGIQIAQKQFQLTLKAQPPGIGRGDMPLSDNSLPDSLVGWKKSQFTPPGEIRDGQFWWSHSWAYENDRSQALISYDQADWHGWHELSECYSASGWTLKSRKIMPDASGWSFVVSHFQKDSVHAVLLFSLFFEDGDFVAPWELSLREAIKQNMTAMDAMRDRRRHSNDRVDARSFQCQVFLPSSSKITAATEKDAIALHMASRERLYTLWLEQQTEEVDD
;
A
#
# COMPACT_ATOMS: atom_id res chain seq x y z
N MET A 1 70.74 37.81 38.38
CA MET A 1 70.10 39.12 38.17
C MET A 1 68.84 39.16 39.00
N GLN A 2 68.92 39.92 40.09
CA GLN A 2 67.79 40.38 40.88
C GLN A 2 66.95 41.35 40.06
N THR A 3 65.64 41.35 40.28
CA THR A 3 64.91 42.58 40.62
C THR A 3 63.63 42.21 41.37
N GLU A 4 63.55 42.74 42.58
CA GLU A 4 62.36 42.90 43.40
C GLU A 4 61.35 43.79 42.65
N ASN A 5 60.04 43.57 42.87
CA ASN A 5 59.25 44.69 43.34
C ASN A 5 57.99 44.28 44.09
N GLU A 6 57.74 45.08 45.10
CA GLU A 6 56.95 44.89 46.29
C GLU A 6 55.59 45.59 46.14
N THR A 7 54.54 44.88 46.58
CA THR A 7 53.37 45.32 47.35
C THR A 7 52.71 46.69 47.09
N ALA A 8 51.40 46.66 46.81
CA ALA A 8 50.41 47.46 47.54
C ALA A 8 48.96 47.01 47.27
N GLU A 9 48.20 46.96 48.35
CA GLU A 9 46.86 46.43 48.58
C GLU A 9 45.76 47.50 48.38
N ALA A 10 44.56 47.09 47.94
CA ALA A 10 43.21 47.61 48.30
C ALA A 10 42.14 47.15 47.28
N PRO A 11 40.82 47.30 47.51
CA PRO A 11 40.02 47.02 48.70
C PRO A 11 38.89 46.01 48.40
N ARG A 12 38.32 45.42 49.46
CA ARG A 12 37.08 44.63 49.43
C ARG A 12 35.89 45.50 49.01
N SER A 13 35.05 45.05 48.09
CA SER A 13 33.62 45.39 48.09
C SER A 13 32.76 44.27 47.52
N HIS A 14 31.60 44.12 48.16
CA HIS A 14 30.65 43.01 48.16
C HIS A 14 29.63 43.09 46.99
N PRO A 15 28.69 42.13 46.86
CA PRO A 15 28.23 41.56 45.59
C PRO A 15 27.13 42.36 44.91
N LYS A 16 27.08 42.32 43.57
CA LYS A 16 25.86 42.66 42.82
C LYS A 16 25.14 41.37 42.43
N GLY A 17 24.11 41.04 43.20
CA GLY A 17 23.18 39.95 42.93
C GLY A 17 22.56 40.10 41.56
N GLY A 18 22.83 39.14 40.67
CA GLY A 18 22.08 38.97 39.44
C GLY A 18 20.66 38.57 39.79
N SER A 19 19.70 39.45 39.51
CA SER A 19 18.29 39.10 39.46
C SER A 19 18.10 38.10 38.32
N ASN A 20 18.26 36.82 38.62
CA ASN A 20 17.74 35.73 37.81
C ASN A 20 16.22 35.84 37.83
N THR A 21 15.68 36.68 36.94
CA THR A 21 14.28 36.70 36.54
C THR A 21 13.97 35.31 35.99
N ARG A 22 13.50 34.42 36.88
CA ARG A 22 12.97 33.10 36.53
C ARG A 22 11.80 33.31 35.57
N GLN A 23 12.11 33.33 34.29
CA GLN A 23 11.13 33.34 33.21
C GLN A 23 10.25 32.07 33.28
N PRO A 24 9.01 32.16 32.80
CA PRO A 24 7.86 31.56 33.45
C PRO A 24 7.72 30.07 33.13
N ARG A 25 7.65 29.25 34.19
CA ARG A 25 7.23 27.84 34.13
C ARG A 25 5.84 27.62 33.51
N VAL A 26 5.07 28.69 33.34
CA VAL A 26 3.73 28.68 32.71
C VAL A 26 3.80 28.32 31.23
N ALA A 27 4.78 28.85 30.47
CA ALA A 27 4.89 28.56 29.04
C ALA A 27 5.17 27.07 28.77
N LEU A 28 6.07 26.47 29.57
CA LEU A 28 6.36 25.04 29.48
C LEU A 28 5.14 24.17 29.81
N THR A 29 4.35 24.58 30.82
CA THR A 29 3.14 23.85 31.22
C THR A 29 2.09 23.85 30.10
N VAL A 30 1.90 24.98 29.41
CA VAL A 30 0.97 25.09 28.27
C VAL A 30 1.42 24.19 27.11
N VAL A 31 2.71 24.17 26.78
CA VAL A 31 3.25 23.30 25.71
C VAL A 31 3.03 21.82 26.02
N VAL A 32 3.26 21.40 27.27
CA VAL A 32 3.04 20.00 27.70
C VAL A 32 1.57 19.61 27.61
N VAL A 33 0.65 20.48 28.01
CA VAL A 33 -0.80 20.23 27.90
C VAL A 33 -1.23 20.10 26.45
N LEU A 34 -0.78 21.02 25.56
CA LEU A 34 -1.11 20.95 24.14
C LEU A 34 -0.55 19.68 23.48
N ALA A 35 0.70 19.31 23.78
CA ALA A 35 1.29 18.06 23.30
C ALA A 35 0.52 16.83 23.81
N GLY A 36 0.08 16.85 25.07
CA GLY A 36 -0.76 15.80 25.67
C GLY A 36 -2.12 15.67 24.98
N MET A 37 -2.79 16.78 24.66
CA MET A 37 -4.06 16.76 23.94
C MET A 37 -3.92 16.22 22.52
N ILE A 38 -2.85 16.59 21.81
CA ILE A 38 -2.54 16.02 20.48
C ILE A 38 -2.30 14.52 20.59
N GLY A 39 -1.53 14.07 21.60
CA GLY A 39 -1.30 12.65 21.86
C GLY A 39 -2.59 11.87 22.15
N ILE A 40 -3.50 12.43 22.95
CA ILE A 40 -4.81 11.82 23.25
C ILE A 40 -5.68 11.74 21.99
N GLN A 41 -5.70 12.77 21.15
CA GLN A 41 -6.46 12.75 19.90
C GLN A 41 -5.94 11.69 18.93
N ILE A 42 -4.62 11.53 18.80
CA ILE A 42 -3.99 10.48 17.99
C ILE A 42 -4.36 9.09 18.53
N ALA A 43 -4.25 8.88 19.85
CA ALA A 43 -4.60 7.62 20.48
C ALA A 43 -6.09 7.28 20.35
N GLN A 44 -6.97 8.27 20.48
CA GLN A 44 -8.42 8.12 20.28
C GLN A 44 -8.75 7.79 18.82
N LYS A 45 -8.10 8.42 17.83
CA LYS A 45 -8.28 8.09 16.41
C LYS A 45 -7.88 6.63 16.14
N GLN A 46 -6.71 6.20 16.63
CA GLN A 46 -6.25 4.82 16.47
C GLN A 46 -7.15 3.80 17.20
N PHE A 47 -7.61 4.11 18.40
CA PHE A 47 -8.51 3.25 19.16
C PHE A 47 -9.90 3.13 18.52
N GLN A 48 -10.44 4.21 17.97
CA GLN A 48 -11.71 4.20 17.23
C GLN A 48 -11.61 3.41 15.92
N LEU A 49 -10.47 3.50 15.21
CA LEU A 49 -10.20 2.66 14.04
C LEU A 49 -10.17 1.17 14.42
N THR A 50 -9.58 0.85 15.58
CA THR A 50 -9.49 -0.54 16.07
C THR A 50 -10.86 -1.08 16.54
N LEU A 51 -11.70 -0.25 17.16
CA LEU A 51 -13.01 -0.66 17.68
C LEU A 51 -14.12 -0.78 16.63
N LYS A 52 -13.94 -0.20 15.44
CA LYS A 52 -14.95 -0.17 14.38
C LYS A 52 -14.61 -0.99 13.15
N ALA A 53 -13.49 -1.72 13.15
CA ALA A 53 -13.16 -2.62 12.06
C ALA A 53 -14.27 -3.67 11.93
N GLN A 54 -15.21 -3.44 11.01
CA GLN A 54 -16.22 -4.42 10.70
C GLN A 54 -15.53 -5.64 10.11
N PRO A 55 -16.02 -6.86 10.41
CA PRO A 55 -15.49 -8.04 9.77
C PRO A 55 -15.63 -7.90 8.25
N PRO A 56 -14.69 -8.44 7.46
CA PRO A 56 -14.83 -8.48 6.02
C PRO A 56 -16.16 -9.09 5.58
N GLY A 57 -16.67 -8.70 4.42
CA GLY A 57 -17.93 -9.16 3.85
C GLY A 57 -18.89 -8.02 3.47
N ILE A 58 -20.06 -8.42 2.99
CA ILE A 58 -21.09 -7.51 2.44
C ILE A 58 -21.44 -6.38 3.42
N GLY A 59 -21.53 -6.66 4.71
CA GLY A 59 -21.86 -5.66 5.73
C GLY A 59 -20.84 -4.51 5.82
N ARG A 60 -19.57 -4.76 5.44
CA ARG A 60 -18.49 -3.76 5.36
C ARG A 60 -18.48 -3.01 4.01
N GLY A 61 -19.45 -3.25 3.14
CA GLY A 61 -19.46 -2.74 1.78
C GLY A 61 -18.43 -3.43 0.88
N ASP A 62 -18.10 -4.70 1.14
CA ASP A 62 -17.33 -5.50 0.19
C ASP A 62 -18.25 -6.07 -0.90
N MET A 63 -17.77 -6.08 -2.13
CA MET A 63 -18.50 -6.57 -3.32
C MET A 63 -18.74 -8.08 -3.25
N PRO A 64 -20.00 -8.55 -3.32
CA PRO A 64 -20.36 -9.96 -3.33
C PRO A 64 -20.15 -10.57 -4.72
N LEU A 65 -18.92 -10.97 -5.04
CA LEU A 65 -18.60 -11.61 -6.32
C LEU A 65 -19.05 -13.07 -6.34
N SER A 66 -19.37 -13.57 -7.54
CA SER A 66 -19.82 -14.94 -7.77
C SER A 66 -19.00 -15.60 -8.89
N ASP A 67 -19.28 -16.88 -9.16
CA ASP A 67 -18.67 -17.60 -10.27
C ASP A 67 -18.83 -16.85 -11.61
N ASN A 68 -20.00 -16.25 -11.84
CA ASN A 68 -20.33 -15.54 -13.08
C ASN A 68 -19.77 -14.12 -13.17
N SER A 69 -19.10 -13.62 -12.12
CA SER A 69 -18.46 -12.30 -12.16
C SER A 69 -17.33 -12.25 -13.20
N LEU A 70 -16.66 -13.38 -13.45
CA LEU A 70 -15.74 -13.56 -14.56
C LEU A 70 -16.29 -14.58 -15.58
N PRO A 71 -16.13 -14.33 -16.90
CA PRO A 71 -16.69 -15.18 -17.94
C PRO A 71 -15.98 -16.53 -18.04
N ASP A 72 -16.66 -17.55 -18.55
CA ASP A 72 -16.08 -18.89 -18.71
C ASP A 72 -14.85 -18.95 -19.62
N SER A 73 -14.68 -17.95 -20.50
CA SER A 73 -13.49 -17.74 -21.31
C SER A 73 -13.04 -16.29 -21.25
N LEU A 74 -11.75 -16.06 -21.01
CA LEU A 74 -11.15 -14.74 -20.91
C LEU A 74 -9.79 -14.73 -21.63
N VAL A 75 -9.67 -13.98 -22.73
CA VAL A 75 -8.45 -13.84 -23.55
C VAL A 75 -7.75 -15.18 -23.89
N GLY A 76 -8.53 -16.19 -24.27
CA GLY A 76 -8.01 -17.51 -24.65
C GLY A 76 -7.74 -18.45 -23.47
N TRP A 77 -8.03 -18.02 -22.23
CA TRP A 77 -8.05 -18.87 -21.05
C TRP A 77 -9.46 -19.32 -20.75
N LYS A 78 -9.62 -20.56 -20.27
CA LYS A 78 -10.90 -21.13 -19.86
C LYS A 78 -10.95 -21.23 -18.33
N LYS A 79 -12.05 -20.79 -17.74
CA LYS A 79 -12.31 -20.93 -16.31
C LYS A 79 -12.49 -22.40 -15.97
N SER A 80 -11.79 -22.89 -14.95
CA SER A 80 -11.87 -24.27 -14.47
C SER A 80 -12.47 -24.38 -13.08
N GLN A 81 -12.34 -23.35 -12.23
CA GLN A 81 -12.88 -23.35 -10.88
C GLN A 81 -13.14 -21.92 -10.38
N PHE A 82 -14.21 -21.76 -9.61
CA PHE A 82 -14.42 -20.60 -8.74
C PHE A 82 -14.34 -21.03 -7.28
N THR A 83 -13.66 -20.20 -6.47
CA THR A 83 -13.55 -20.35 -5.03
C THR A 83 -14.10 -19.09 -4.38
N PRO A 84 -15.27 -19.16 -3.72
CA PRO A 84 -15.80 -18.05 -2.95
C PRO A 84 -14.92 -17.81 -1.71
N PRO A 85 -15.10 -16.67 -1.03
CA PRO A 85 -14.40 -16.43 0.23
C PRO A 85 -14.79 -17.49 1.26
N GLY A 86 -13.79 -17.99 1.99
CA GLY A 86 -14.03 -18.93 3.08
C GLY A 86 -14.67 -18.28 4.30
N GLU A 87 -14.97 -19.11 5.31
CA GLU A 87 -15.38 -18.61 6.63
C GLU A 87 -14.30 -17.69 7.22
N ILE A 88 -14.72 -16.51 7.67
CA ILE A 88 -13.84 -15.51 8.26
C ILE A 88 -13.45 -15.98 9.65
N ARG A 89 -12.16 -16.25 9.85
CA ARG A 89 -11.61 -16.64 11.14
C ARG A 89 -11.31 -15.41 11.99
N ASP A 90 -11.24 -15.60 13.31
CA ASP A 90 -10.85 -14.53 14.24
C ASP A 90 -9.51 -13.91 13.81
N GLY A 91 -9.50 -12.58 13.65
CA GLY A 91 -8.34 -11.80 13.22
C GLY A 91 -8.09 -11.77 11.71
N GLN A 92 -8.91 -12.44 10.89
CA GLN A 92 -8.84 -12.32 9.44
C GLN A 92 -9.46 -11.00 8.99
N PHE A 93 -8.69 -10.20 8.25
CA PHE A 93 -9.07 -8.86 7.80
C PHE A 93 -9.26 -8.76 6.27
N TRP A 94 -9.21 -9.89 5.56
CA TRP A 94 -9.36 -9.98 4.10
C TRP A 94 -10.50 -10.91 3.68
N TRP A 95 -11.16 -10.55 2.59
CA TRP A 95 -12.20 -11.32 1.92
C TRP A 95 -11.82 -11.47 0.45
N SER A 96 -11.50 -12.69 0.03
CA SER A 96 -10.90 -12.96 -1.28
C SER A 96 -11.79 -13.89 -2.10
N HIS A 97 -12.06 -13.48 -3.33
CA HIS A 97 -12.69 -14.31 -4.33
C HIS A 97 -11.62 -14.75 -5.32
N SER A 98 -11.64 -16.01 -5.76
CA SER A 98 -10.63 -16.52 -6.69
C SER A 98 -11.22 -17.36 -7.81
N TRP A 99 -10.62 -17.26 -8.99
CA TRP A 99 -10.98 -18.04 -10.17
C TRP A 99 -9.72 -18.69 -10.76
N ALA A 100 -9.75 -20.00 -10.89
CA ALA A 100 -8.72 -20.73 -11.62
C ALA A 100 -9.05 -20.71 -13.12
N TYR A 101 -8.06 -20.33 -13.91
CA TYR A 101 -8.11 -20.32 -15.37
C TYR A 101 -6.98 -21.17 -15.93
N GLU A 102 -7.23 -21.84 -17.05
CA GLU A 102 -6.24 -22.65 -17.74
C GLU A 102 -6.27 -22.41 -19.26
N ASN A 103 -5.13 -22.66 -19.89
CA ASN A 103 -5.01 -22.78 -21.34
C ASN A 103 -4.15 -24.01 -21.66
N ASP A 104 -3.86 -24.25 -22.93
CA ASP A 104 -3.10 -25.43 -23.38
C ASP A 104 -1.71 -25.58 -22.74
N ARG A 105 -1.18 -24.52 -22.11
CA ARG A 105 0.22 -24.46 -21.63
C ARG A 105 0.35 -24.22 -20.13
N SER A 106 -0.66 -23.66 -19.47
CA SER A 106 -0.49 -23.06 -18.14
C SER A 106 -1.80 -22.96 -17.39
N GLN A 107 -1.69 -22.86 -16.07
CA GLN A 107 -2.78 -22.55 -15.15
C GLN A 107 -2.45 -21.28 -14.38
N ALA A 108 -3.45 -20.43 -14.18
CA ALA A 108 -3.32 -19.17 -13.46
C ALA A 108 -4.49 -19.02 -12.47
N LEU A 109 -4.21 -18.38 -11.34
CA LEU A 109 -5.21 -18.00 -10.36
C LEU A 109 -5.43 -16.49 -10.44
N ILE A 110 -6.66 -16.09 -10.70
CA ILE A 110 -7.11 -14.70 -10.58
C ILE A 110 -7.68 -14.56 -9.16
N SER A 111 -7.28 -13.53 -8.43
CA SER A 111 -7.91 -13.19 -7.14
C SER A 111 -8.32 -11.74 -7.09
N TYR A 112 -9.45 -11.50 -6.41
CA TYR A 112 -9.92 -10.18 -6.03
C TYR A 112 -9.96 -10.11 -4.50
N ASP A 113 -9.01 -9.38 -3.92
CA ASP A 113 -8.84 -9.28 -2.49
C ASP A 113 -9.44 -7.96 -1.98
N GLN A 114 -10.37 -8.10 -1.04
CA GLN A 114 -11.03 -7.00 -0.35
C GLN A 114 -10.60 -7.03 1.10
N ALA A 115 -9.54 -6.29 1.42
CA ALA A 115 -9.00 -6.21 2.76
C ALA A 115 -8.99 -4.76 3.24
N ASP A 116 -8.75 -4.57 4.53
CA ASP A 116 -8.65 -3.25 5.14
C ASP A 116 -7.28 -2.59 4.88
N TRP A 117 -6.74 -2.76 3.67
CA TRP A 117 -5.53 -2.07 3.24
C TRP A 117 -5.88 -0.63 2.90
N HIS A 118 -5.00 0.27 3.30
CA HIS A 118 -5.15 1.67 3.00
C HIS A 118 -3.98 2.14 2.14
N GLY A 119 -4.28 2.48 0.89
CA GLY A 119 -3.26 2.76 -0.13
C GLY A 119 -2.65 1.51 -0.76
N TRP A 120 -1.36 1.58 -1.09
CA TRP A 120 -0.66 0.51 -1.82
C TRP A 120 -0.33 -0.68 -0.91
N HIS A 121 -0.65 -1.89 -1.36
CA HIS A 121 -0.25 -3.14 -0.72
C HIS A 121 0.77 -3.89 -1.59
N GLU A 122 2.01 -4.02 -1.12
CA GLU A 122 3.07 -4.68 -1.89
C GLU A 122 3.00 -6.21 -1.72
N LEU A 123 2.29 -6.88 -2.63
CA LEU A 123 2.20 -8.34 -2.61
C LEU A 123 3.56 -9.04 -2.75
N SER A 124 4.54 -8.40 -3.38
CA SER A 124 5.85 -9.02 -3.53
C SER A 124 6.50 -9.36 -2.19
N GLU A 125 6.23 -8.57 -1.15
CA GLU A 125 6.69 -8.84 0.22
C GLU A 125 5.94 -10.02 0.85
N CYS A 126 4.62 -10.10 0.66
CA CYS A 126 3.78 -11.19 1.18
C CYS A 126 4.16 -12.56 0.59
N TYR A 127 4.43 -12.63 -0.71
CA TYR A 127 4.93 -13.85 -1.35
C TYR A 127 6.34 -14.19 -0.88
N SER A 128 7.20 -13.18 -0.68
CA SER A 128 8.54 -13.39 -0.13
C SER A 128 8.50 -13.96 1.30
N ALA A 129 7.63 -13.43 2.15
CA ALA A 129 7.38 -13.93 3.50
C ALA A 129 6.85 -15.39 3.50
N SER A 130 6.15 -15.79 2.44
CA SER A 130 5.66 -17.16 2.23
C SER A 130 6.71 -18.12 1.62
N GLY A 131 7.96 -17.68 1.57
CA GLY A 131 9.12 -18.46 1.13
C GLY A 131 9.40 -18.43 -0.37
N TRP A 132 8.79 -17.51 -1.13
CA TRP A 132 9.17 -17.28 -2.52
C TRP A 132 10.39 -16.37 -2.61
N THR A 133 11.30 -16.63 -3.54
CA THR A 133 12.42 -15.73 -3.83
C THR A 133 12.06 -14.80 -4.98
N LEU A 134 11.92 -13.49 -4.70
CA LEU A 134 11.74 -12.47 -5.73
C LEU A 134 12.97 -12.42 -6.66
N LYS A 135 12.76 -12.55 -7.96
CA LYS A 135 13.81 -12.52 -8.99
C LYS A 135 13.83 -11.20 -9.76
N SER A 136 12.66 -10.64 -10.03
CA SER A 136 12.51 -9.34 -10.65
C SER A 136 11.16 -8.75 -10.27
N ARG A 137 11.08 -7.42 -10.28
CA ARG A 137 9.87 -6.62 -10.09
C ARG A 137 9.92 -5.47 -11.09
N LYS A 138 8.82 -5.21 -11.78
CA LYS A 138 8.68 -4.12 -12.74
C LYS A 138 7.32 -3.46 -12.56
N ILE A 139 7.27 -2.14 -12.62
CA ILE A 139 6.02 -1.40 -12.75
C ILE A 139 5.75 -1.25 -14.25
N MET A 140 4.56 -1.66 -14.68
CA MET A 140 4.09 -1.58 -16.06
C MET A 140 3.04 -0.46 -16.13
N PRO A 141 3.29 0.60 -16.91
CA PRO A 141 2.28 1.63 -17.12
C PRO A 141 1.14 1.08 -17.98
N ASP A 142 -0.07 1.54 -17.69
CA ASP A 142 -1.24 1.34 -18.55
C ASP A 142 -1.66 2.67 -19.18
N ALA A 143 -2.24 2.62 -20.37
CA ALA A 143 -2.75 3.78 -21.09
C ALA A 143 -3.87 4.52 -20.31
N SER A 144 -4.59 3.81 -19.43
CA SER A 144 -5.59 4.38 -18.53
C SER A 144 -5.00 5.16 -17.34
N GLY A 145 -3.70 5.04 -17.09
CA GLY A 145 -3.05 5.47 -15.85
C GLY A 145 -3.08 4.43 -14.73
N TRP A 146 -3.82 3.32 -14.89
CA TRP A 146 -3.89 2.23 -13.91
C TRP A 146 -2.68 1.30 -14.01
N SER A 147 -1.54 1.76 -13.51
CA SER A 147 -0.30 0.98 -13.50
C SER A 147 -0.46 -0.32 -12.69
N PHE A 148 0.31 -1.34 -13.07
CA PHE A 148 0.35 -2.63 -12.38
C PHE A 148 1.79 -3.10 -12.18
N VAL A 149 2.00 -4.02 -11.24
CA VAL A 149 3.31 -4.61 -10.98
C VAL A 149 3.39 -6.00 -11.59
N VAL A 150 4.52 -6.31 -12.21
CA VAL A 150 4.90 -7.65 -12.68
C VAL A 150 6.10 -8.11 -11.86
N SER A 151 5.91 -9.17 -11.08
CA SER A 151 6.95 -9.75 -10.22
C SER A 151 7.19 -11.20 -10.62
N HIS A 152 8.46 -11.58 -10.77
CA HIS A 152 8.86 -12.97 -11.01
C HIS A 152 9.40 -13.57 -9.72
N PHE A 153 8.98 -14.80 -9.44
CA PHE A 153 9.38 -15.53 -8.27
C PHE A 153 9.98 -16.90 -8.62
N GLN A 154 10.70 -17.45 -7.66
CA GLN A 154 11.11 -18.85 -7.66
C GLN A 154 10.99 -19.43 -6.26
N LYS A 155 10.50 -20.66 -6.15
CA LYS A 155 10.51 -21.47 -4.93
C LYS A 155 10.89 -22.89 -5.34
N ASP A 156 12.04 -23.36 -4.87
CA ASP A 156 12.66 -24.62 -5.34
C ASP A 156 12.83 -24.64 -6.87
N SER A 157 12.24 -25.65 -7.54
CA SER A 157 12.19 -25.79 -9.00
C SER A 157 10.98 -25.09 -9.65
N VAL A 158 10.10 -24.48 -8.86
CA VAL A 158 8.90 -23.80 -9.37
C VAL A 158 9.20 -22.33 -9.61
N HIS A 159 8.86 -21.86 -10.80
CA HIS A 159 8.87 -20.47 -11.19
C HIS A 159 7.46 -19.90 -11.11
N ALA A 160 7.31 -18.60 -10.86
CA ALA A 160 6.02 -17.96 -10.96
C ALA A 160 6.12 -16.54 -11.50
N VAL A 161 5.03 -16.07 -12.12
CA VAL A 161 4.80 -14.65 -12.37
C VAL A 161 3.56 -14.21 -11.59
N LEU A 162 3.67 -13.08 -10.91
CA LEU A 162 2.61 -12.41 -10.17
C LEU A 162 2.37 -11.06 -10.81
N LEU A 163 1.12 -10.76 -11.12
CA LEU A 163 0.68 -9.47 -11.63
C LEU A 163 -0.38 -8.91 -10.69
N PHE A 164 -0.27 -7.65 -10.32
CA PHE A 164 -1.29 -7.05 -9.46
C PHE A 164 -1.41 -5.54 -9.62
N SER A 165 -2.62 -5.05 -9.39
CA SER A 165 -2.99 -3.64 -9.39
C SER A 165 -4.07 -3.38 -8.35
N LEU A 166 -4.13 -2.14 -7.87
CA LEU A 166 -5.05 -1.73 -6.82
C LEU A 166 -5.84 -0.50 -7.24
N PHE A 167 -7.03 -0.34 -6.68
CA PHE A 167 -7.83 0.88 -6.78
C PHE A 167 -8.53 1.15 -5.44
N PHE A 168 -8.86 2.40 -5.18
CA PHE A 168 -9.53 2.85 -3.96
C PHE A 168 -11.04 2.60 -4.03
N GLU A 169 -11.70 2.69 -2.88
CA GLU A 169 -13.16 2.58 -2.75
C GLU A 169 -13.99 3.67 -3.45
N ASP A 170 -13.36 4.68 -4.03
CA ASP A 170 -14.04 5.67 -4.88
C ASP A 170 -13.65 5.54 -6.37
N GLY A 171 -12.93 4.48 -6.71
CA GLY A 171 -12.57 4.12 -8.08
C GLY A 171 -11.21 4.66 -8.54
N ASP A 172 -10.58 5.56 -7.78
CA ASP A 172 -9.25 6.07 -8.12
C ASP A 172 -8.21 4.95 -8.11
N PHE A 173 -7.32 4.93 -9.09
CA PHE A 173 -6.26 3.93 -9.16
C PHE A 173 -5.17 4.19 -8.13
N VAL A 174 -4.72 3.13 -7.44
CA VAL A 174 -3.64 3.23 -6.47
C VAL A 174 -2.31 3.05 -7.20
N ALA A 175 -1.49 4.11 -7.22
CA ALA A 175 -0.17 4.04 -7.82
C ALA A 175 0.78 3.17 -6.99
N PRO A 176 1.55 2.25 -7.62
CA PRO A 176 2.60 1.53 -6.93
C PRO A 176 3.64 2.51 -6.39
N TRP A 177 4.14 2.25 -5.18
CA TRP A 177 5.30 3.00 -4.70
C TRP A 177 6.50 2.72 -5.60
N GLU A 178 6.96 3.74 -6.34
CA GLU A 178 8.30 3.73 -6.93
C GLU A 178 9.33 3.96 -5.82
N LEU A 179 10.06 2.90 -5.48
CA LEU A 179 11.22 2.92 -4.60
C LEU A 179 12.50 3.14 -5.42
N SER A 180 12.77 4.38 -5.81
CA SER A 180 14.00 5.11 -5.44
C SER A 180 14.11 6.40 -6.25
N LEU A 181 14.66 7.44 -5.63
CA LEU A 181 15.09 8.69 -6.28
C LEU A 181 15.85 8.47 -7.61
N ARG A 182 16.47 7.30 -7.79
CA ARG A 182 17.24 6.92 -8.98
C ARG A 182 16.38 6.65 -10.22
N GLU A 183 15.16 6.15 -10.07
CA GLU A 183 14.27 5.89 -11.22
C GLU A 183 13.67 7.19 -11.74
N ALA A 184 13.24 8.09 -10.84
CA ALA A 184 12.85 9.46 -11.18
C ALA A 184 13.97 10.24 -11.91
N ILE A 185 15.24 10.07 -11.48
CA ILE A 185 16.40 10.67 -12.16
C ILE A 185 16.63 10.07 -13.56
N LYS A 186 16.42 8.75 -13.74
CA LYS A 186 16.56 8.11 -15.06
C LYS A 186 15.48 8.53 -16.06
N GLN A 187 14.28 8.86 -15.57
CA GLN A 187 13.17 9.31 -16.40
C GLN A 187 13.22 10.81 -16.71
N ASN A 188 14.27 11.53 -16.30
CA ASN A 188 14.43 12.97 -16.51
C ASN A 188 13.26 13.81 -15.99
N MET A 189 12.48 13.27 -15.05
CA MET A 189 11.41 14.01 -14.39
C MET A 189 12.04 15.10 -13.54
N THR A 190 11.54 16.33 -13.67
CA THR A 190 11.98 17.36 -12.74
C THR A 190 11.53 16.99 -11.33
N ALA A 191 12.27 17.43 -10.31
CA ALA A 191 11.84 17.26 -8.93
C ALA A 191 10.42 17.81 -8.69
N MET A 192 10.00 18.82 -9.47
CA MET A 192 8.64 19.37 -9.46
C MET A 192 7.61 18.44 -10.09
N ASP A 193 7.92 17.76 -11.20
CA ASP A 193 7.01 16.78 -11.81
C ASP A 193 6.83 15.56 -10.91
N ALA A 194 7.91 15.04 -10.35
CA ALA A 194 7.86 13.95 -9.37
C ALA A 194 7.06 14.36 -8.13
N MET A 195 7.20 15.61 -7.65
CA MET A 195 6.46 16.09 -6.48
C MET A 195 4.98 16.40 -6.78
N ARG A 196 4.66 16.85 -8.00
CA ARG A 196 3.29 17.10 -8.47
C ARG A 196 2.55 15.80 -8.73
N ASP A 197 3.24 14.79 -9.23
CA ASP A 197 2.70 13.45 -9.43
C ASP A 197 2.45 12.76 -8.08
N ARG A 198 3.38 12.90 -7.14
CA ARG A 198 3.20 12.44 -5.73
C ARG A 198 2.01 13.08 -5.02
N ARG A 199 1.72 14.36 -5.32
CA ARG A 199 0.54 15.07 -4.81
C ARG A 199 -0.76 14.68 -5.51
N ARG A 200 -0.69 14.11 -6.71
CA ARG A 200 -1.88 13.67 -7.45
C ARG A 200 -2.26 12.22 -7.17
N HIS A 201 -1.31 11.34 -6.83
CA HIS A 201 -1.53 9.90 -6.99
C HIS A 201 -1.46 8.98 -5.75
N SER A 202 -1.12 9.40 -4.53
CA SER A 202 -1.19 8.41 -3.41
C SER A 202 -1.09 8.90 -1.97
N ASN A 203 -0.42 10.01 -1.66
CA ASN A 203 -0.02 10.23 -0.27
C ASN A 203 -1.03 10.95 0.64
N ASP A 204 -2.08 11.58 0.10
CA ASP A 204 -3.08 12.25 0.94
C ASP A 204 -4.25 11.33 1.31
N ARG A 205 -4.33 10.14 0.69
CA ARG A 205 -5.43 9.17 0.88
C ARG A 205 -5.01 7.91 1.64
N VAL A 206 -4.10 8.08 2.61
CA VAL A 206 -3.66 7.01 3.53
C VAL A 206 -4.83 6.45 4.36
N ASP A 207 -5.98 7.14 4.38
CA ASP A 207 -7.17 6.72 5.11
C ASP A 207 -8.24 6.06 4.19
N ALA A 208 -8.02 5.92 2.87
CA ALA A 208 -8.98 5.27 1.97
C ALA A 208 -8.66 3.79 1.75
N ARG A 209 -9.68 2.93 1.88
CA ARG A 209 -9.57 1.49 1.64
C ARG A 209 -9.26 1.20 0.16
N SER A 210 -8.43 0.18 -0.09
CA SER A 210 -8.10 -0.27 -1.44
C SER A 210 -8.51 -1.72 -1.69
N PHE A 211 -8.88 -1.99 -2.94
CA PHE A 211 -9.17 -3.32 -3.47
C PHE A 211 -8.05 -3.75 -4.41
N GLN A 212 -7.74 -5.05 -4.41
CA GLN A 212 -6.62 -5.60 -5.16
C GLN A 212 -7.06 -6.66 -6.15
N CYS A 213 -6.67 -6.49 -7.41
CA CYS A 213 -6.79 -7.49 -8.46
C CYS A 213 -5.41 -8.13 -8.66
N GLN A 214 -5.31 -9.47 -8.63
CA GLN A 214 -4.06 -10.17 -8.91
C GLN A 214 -4.23 -11.36 -9.85
N VAL A 215 -3.17 -11.70 -10.58
CA VAL A 215 -3.01 -12.94 -11.34
C VAL A 215 -1.70 -13.61 -10.91
N PHE A 216 -1.79 -14.85 -10.45
CA PHE A 216 -0.66 -15.68 -10.07
C PHE A 216 -0.56 -16.92 -10.97
N LEU A 217 0.57 -17.08 -11.66
CA LEU A 217 0.82 -18.18 -12.59
C LEU A 217 2.09 -18.94 -12.16
N PRO A 218 1.96 -20.09 -11.47
CA PRO A 218 3.07 -20.98 -11.18
C PRO A 218 3.39 -21.90 -12.37
N SER A 219 4.65 -22.28 -12.52
CA SER A 219 5.14 -23.12 -13.61
C SER A 219 6.37 -23.93 -13.16
N SER A 220 6.41 -25.22 -13.50
CA SER A 220 7.60 -26.07 -13.32
C SER A 220 8.74 -25.75 -14.29
N SER A 221 8.45 -24.97 -15.33
CA SER A 221 9.40 -24.49 -16.33
C SER A 221 9.64 -22.99 -16.16
N LYS A 222 10.79 -22.50 -16.64
CA LYS A 222 11.07 -21.06 -16.65
C LYS A 222 9.97 -20.31 -17.41
N ILE A 223 9.47 -19.22 -16.83
CA ILE A 223 8.49 -18.34 -17.47
C ILE A 223 9.10 -17.75 -18.75
N THR A 224 8.43 -17.99 -19.88
CA THR A 224 8.82 -17.45 -21.19
C THR A 224 8.18 -16.08 -21.41
N ALA A 225 8.72 -15.29 -22.34
CA ALA A 225 8.13 -14.00 -22.71
C ALA A 225 6.69 -14.15 -23.26
N ALA A 226 6.38 -15.26 -23.94
CA ALA A 226 5.03 -15.54 -24.43
C ALA A 226 4.07 -15.82 -23.25
N THR A 227 4.48 -16.63 -22.29
CA THR A 227 3.70 -16.92 -21.07
C THR A 227 3.46 -15.65 -20.23
N GLU A 228 4.49 -14.82 -20.07
CA GLU A 228 4.36 -13.52 -19.37
C GLU A 228 3.37 -12.62 -20.09
N LYS A 229 3.44 -12.52 -21.43
CA LYS A 229 2.49 -11.75 -22.24
C LYS A 229 1.06 -12.25 -22.07
N ASP A 230 0.83 -13.56 -22.07
CA ASP A 230 -0.49 -14.15 -21.87
C ASP A 230 -1.04 -13.85 -20.46
N ALA A 231 -0.18 -13.90 -19.43
CA ALA A 231 -0.55 -13.56 -18.06
C ALA A 231 -0.86 -12.07 -17.90
N ILE A 232 -0.12 -11.19 -18.57
CA ILE A 232 -0.43 -9.76 -18.66
C ILE A 232 -1.81 -9.56 -19.28
N ALA A 233 -2.09 -10.17 -20.43
CA ALA A 233 -3.40 -10.04 -21.07
C ALA A 233 -4.53 -10.52 -20.15
N LEU A 234 -4.33 -11.63 -19.42
CA LEU A 234 -5.31 -12.15 -18.47
C LEU A 234 -5.55 -11.19 -17.30
N HIS A 235 -4.49 -10.62 -16.73
CA HIS A 235 -4.60 -9.63 -15.65
C HIS A 235 -5.35 -8.38 -16.11
N MET A 236 -5.00 -7.84 -17.27
CA MET A 236 -5.65 -6.66 -17.84
C MET A 236 -7.14 -6.89 -18.09
N ALA A 237 -7.51 -8.03 -18.67
CA ALA A 237 -8.90 -8.35 -18.96
C ALA A 237 -9.73 -8.60 -17.68
N SER A 238 -9.15 -9.28 -16.69
CA SER A 238 -9.84 -9.57 -15.44
C SER A 238 -10.02 -8.35 -14.55
N ARG A 239 -8.98 -7.52 -14.40
CA ARG A 239 -9.08 -6.29 -13.59
C ARG A 239 -10.10 -5.32 -14.15
N GLU A 240 -10.18 -5.18 -15.48
CA GLU A 240 -11.16 -4.31 -16.14
C GLU A 240 -12.59 -4.79 -15.87
N ARG A 241 -12.83 -6.11 -15.98
CA ARG A 241 -14.13 -6.69 -15.69
C ARG A 241 -14.53 -6.48 -14.23
N LEU A 242 -13.62 -6.73 -13.30
CA LEU A 242 -13.88 -6.57 -11.86
C LEU A 242 -14.11 -5.11 -11.48
N TYR A 243 -13.38 -4.18 -12.09
CA TYR A 243 -13.59 -2.74 -11.91
C TYR A 243 -14.94 -2.28 -12.45
N THR A 244 -15.36 -2.79 -13.62
CA THR A 244 -16.69 -2.50 -14.18
C THR A 244 -17.81 -2.98 -13.26
N LEU A 245 -17.70 -4.21 -12.74
CA LEU A 245 -18.67 -4.74 -11.77
C LEU A 245 -18.74 -3.89 -10.50
N TRP A 246 -17.59 -3.42 -10.03
CA TRP A 246 -17.53 -2.53 -8.88
C TRP A 246 -18.26 -1.20 -9.15
N LEU A 247 -18.04 -0.57 -10.31
CA LEU A 247 -18.75 0.64 -10.72
C LEU A 247 -20.27 0.44 -10.84
N GLU A 248 -20.70 -0.70 -11.38
CA GLU A 248 -22.12 -1.08 -11.48
C GLU A 248 -22.76 -1.13 -10.08
N GLN A 249 -22.11 -1.79 -9.12
CA GLN A 249 -22.60 -1.86 -7.74
C GLN A 249 -22.70 -0.47 -7.07
N GLN A 250 -21.73 0.41 -7.29
CA GLN A 250 -21.78 1.77 -6.72
C GLN A 250 -22.91 2.62 -7.29
N THR A 251 -23.40 2.31 -8.49
CA THR A 251 -24.48 3.07 -9.12
C THR A 251 -25.85 2.63 -8.55
N GLU A 252 -26.02 1.34 -8.27
CA GLU A 252 -27.27 0.81 -7.70
C GLU A 252 -27.55 1.37 -6.29
N GLU A 253 -26.51 1.62 -5.48
CA GLU A 253 -26.66 2.16 -4.12
C GLU A 253 -27.15 3.62 -4.06
N VAL A 254 -27.13 4.36 -5.17
CA VAL A 254 -27.55 5.79 -5.19
C VAL A 254 -29.06 5.94 -5.44
N ASP A 255 -29.71 4.93 -6.02
CA ASP A 255 -31.12 4.99 -6.44
C ASP A 255 -32.10 4.45 -5.38
N ASP A 256 -31.61 3.81 -4.31
CA ASP A 256 -32.39 3.28 -3.17
C ASP A 256 -32.47 4.27 -1.97
#